data_AF-A0A3B0YTF8-F1
#
_entry.id   AF-A0A3B0YTF8-F1
#
_cell.length_a   1.000
_cell.length_b   1.000
_cell.length_c   1.000
_cell.angle_alpha   90.00
_cell.angle_beta   90.00
_cell.angle_gamma   90.00
#
_symmetry.space_group_name_H-M   'P 1'
#
loop_
_entity.id
_entity.type
_entity.pdbx_description
1 polymer ?
#
loop_
_entity_poly.entity_id
_entity_poly.type
_entity_poly.pdbx_seq_one_letter_code
_entity_poly.pdbx_strand_id
1 'polypeptide(L)' 'MQITKPEDVEPALKEAMKMKDRLVFMDFLTDKMENVYPMVPAGAGQNEMILV' A
#
# COMPACT_ATOMS: atom_id res chain seq x y z
N MET A 1 15.69 -0.85 3.18
CA MET A 1 15.00 -1.79 4.10
C MET A 1 13.96 -2.54 3.29
N GLN A 2 13.86 -3.85 3.40
CA GLN A 2 12.81 -4.63 2.71
C GLN A 2 11.83 -5.17 3.75
N ILE A 3 10.54 -4.92 3.53
CA ILE A 3 9.44 -5.26 4.43
C ILE A 3 8.57 -6.27 3.69
N THR A 4 8.55 -7.51 4.18
CA THR A 4 7.85 -8.63 3.53
C THR A 4 6.66 -9.15 4.32
N LYS A 5 6.49 -8.69 5.57
CA LYS A 5 5.41 -9.12 6.46
C LYS A 5 4.64 -7.92 7.00
N PRO A 6 3.31 -8.04 7.16
CA PRO A 6 2.49 -6.95 7.68
C PRO A 6 2.93 -6.45 9.07
N GLU A 7 3.33 -7.34 9.98
CA GLU A 7 3.74 -6.98 11.35
C GLU A 7 4.98 -6.08 11.41
N ASP A 8 5.79 -6.06 10.35
CA ASP A 8 7.04 -5.28 10.28
C ASP A 8 6.82 -3.85 9.75
N VAL A 9 5.62 -3.53 9.22
CA VAL A 9 5.33 -2.24 8.57
C VAL A 9 5.44 -1.07 9.56
N GLU A 10 4.71 -1.11 10.67
CA GLU A 10 4.67 -0.01 11.63
C GLU A 10 6.03 0.22 12.32
N PRO A 11 6.75 -0.81 12.79
CA PRO A 11 8.11 -0.63 13.31
C PRO A 11 9.07 -0.01 12.28
N ALA A 12 9.05 -0.48 11.03
CA ALA A 12 9.93 0.03 9.98
C ALA A 12 9.65 1.51 9.65
N LEU A 13 8.36 1.90 9.58
CA LEU A 13 7.99 3.30 9.37
C LEU A 13 8.42 4.18 10.54
N LYS A 14 8.24 3.73 11.79
CA LYS A 14 8.69 4.48 12.97
C LYS A 14 10.20 4.66 12.98
N GLU A 15 10.97 3.65 12.58
CA GLU A 15 12.42 3.74 12.46
C GLU A 15 12.84 4.73 11.37
N ALA A 16 12.28 4.60 10.16
CA ALA A 16 12.58 5.50 9.04
C ALA A 16 12.27 6.96 9.39
N MET A 17 11.14 7.23 10.05
CA MET A 17 10.73 8.58 10.43
C MET A 17 11.60 9.21 11.52
N LYS A 18 12.35 8.42 12.31
CA LYS A 18 13.34 8.95 13.28
C LYS A 18 14.60 9.47 12.60
N MET A 19 14.90 9.01 11.38
CA MET A 19 16.07 9.42 10.62
C MET A 19 15.80 10.76 9.93
N LYS A 20 16.13 11.88 10.58
CA LYS A 20 15.82 13.23 10.06
C LYS A 20 16.82 13.77 9.03
N ASP A 21 18.05 13.26 9.04
CA ASP A 21 19.17 13.85 8.29
C ASP A 21 19.63 12.96 7.12
N ARG A 22 18.77 12.06 6.63
CA ARG A 22 19.10 11.15 5.52
C ARG A 22 17.88 10.75 4.71
N LEU A 23 18.13 10.47 3.43
CA LEU A 23 17.16 9.81 2.56
C LEU A 23 17.08 8.32 2.90
N VAL A 24 15.86 7.81 3.07
CA VAL A 24 15.61 6.40 3.39
C VAL A 24 14.81 5.76 2.25
N PHE A 25 15.33 4.66 1.71
CA PHE A 25 14.61 3.80 0.76
C PHE A 25 13.97 2.63 1.50
N MET A 26 12.65 2.51 1.34
CA MET A 26 11.86 1.42 1.90
C MET A 26 11.20 0.66 0.75
N ASP A 27 11.41 -0.66 0.71
CA ASP A 27 10.85 -1.58 -0.27
C ASP A 27 9.80 -2.44 0.43
N PHE A 28 8.53 -2.29 0.06
CA PHE A 28 7.41 -3.04 0.62
C PHE A 28 6.95 -4.08 -0.38
N LEU A 29 7.09 -5.36 -0.03
CA LEU A 29 6.58 -6.44 -0.85
C LEU A 29 5.07 -6.58 -0.63
N THR A 30 4.30 -6.35 -1.69
CA THR A 30 2.84 -6.52 -1.70
C THR A 30 2.46 -7.67 -2.62
N ASP A 31 1.25 -8.20 -2.44
CA ASP A 31 0.66 -9.08 -3.45
C ASP A 31 0.32 -8.25 -4.70
N LYS A 32 0.62 -8.81 -5.87
CA LYS A 32 0.40 -8.18 -7.18
C LYS A 32 -1.01 -8.42 -7.72
N MET A 33 -1.76 -9.33 -7.10
CA MET A 33 -3.14 -9.66 -7.49
C MET A 33 -4.18 -8.74 -6.83
N GLU A 34 -3.77 -7.93 -5.85
CA GLU A 34 -4.62 -6.93 -5.19
C GLU A 34 -5.03 -5.83 -6.16
N ASN A 35 -6.29 -5.42 -6.10
CA ASN A 35 -6.89 -4.40 -6.97
C ASN A 35 -7.39 -3.20 -6.17
N VAL A 36 -7.62 -2.08 -6.87
CA VAL A 36 -8.16 -0.87 -6.26
C VAL A 36 -9.69 -0.91 -6.27
N TYR A 37 -10.27 -0.80 -5.08
CA TYR A 37 -11.71 -0.76 -4.88
C TYR A 37 -12.13 0.47 -4.04
N PRO A 38 -13.36 0.97 -4.25
CA PRO A 38 -14.34 0.46 -5.21
C PRO A 38 -14.02 0.85 -6.67
N MET A 39 -14.53 0.07 -7.62
CA MET A 39 -14.35 0.29 -9.07
C MET A 39 -15.69 0.47 -9.77
N VAL A 40 -15.85 1.52 -10.57
CA VAL A 40 -16.94 1.65 -11.53
C VAL A 40 -16.43 1.20 -12.90
N PRO A 41 -16.97 0.12 -13.50
CA PRO A 41 -16.52 -0.34 -14.81
C PRO A 41 -16.68 0.73 -15.89
N ALA A 42 -15.85 0.65 -16.94
CA ALA A 42 -15.94 1.57 -18.07
C ALA A 42 -17.34 1.54 -18.70
N GLY A 43 -18.02 2.68 -18.70
CA GLY A 43 -19.38 2.83 -19.24
C GLY A 43 -20.52 2.44 -18.30
N ALA A 44 -20.24 2.03 -17.06
CA ALA A 44 -21.26 1.70 -16.07
C ALA A 44 -21.69 2.93 -15.23
N GLY A 45 -22.86 2.84 -14.60
CA GLY A 45 -23.35 3.83 -13.65
C GLY A 45 -22.71 3.70 -12.27
N GLN A 46 -22.78 4.75 -11.45
CA GLN A 46 -22.23 4.74 -10.08
C GLN A 46 -22.91 3.69 -9.17
N ASN A 47 -24.16 3.34 -9.46
CA ASN A 47 -24.90 2.29 -8.76
C ASN A 47 -24.46 0.86 -9.14
N GLU A 48 -23.59 0.71 -10.14
CA GLU A 48 -23.06 -0.58 -10.63
C GLU A 48 -21.61 -0.80 -10.16
N MET A 49 -21.24 -0.17 -9.06
CA MET A 49 -19.92 -0.20 -8.48
C MET A 49 -19.55 -1.58 -7.91
N ILE A 50 -18.36 -2.08 -8.25
CA ILE A 50 -17.76 -3.28 -7.66
C ILE A 50 -17.03 -2.89 -6.37
N LEU A 51 -17.30 -3.59 -5.28
CA LEU A 51 -16.79 -3.27 -3.94
C LEU A 51 -15.70 -4.25 -3.45
N VAL A 52 -15.28 -5.23 -4.26
CA VAL A 52 -14.43 -6.36 -3.86
C VAL A 52 -13.60 -6.94 -5.00
#